data_AF-A0A1F8AUM5-F1
#
_entry.id   AF-A0A1F8AUM5-F1
#
_cell.length_a   1.000
_cell.length_b   1.000
_cell.length_c   1.000
_cell.angle_alpha   90.00
_cell.angle_beta   90.00
_cell.angle_gamma   90.00
#
_symmetry.space_group_name_H-M   'P 1'
#
loop_
_entity.id
_entity.type
_entity.pdbx_description
1 polymer ?
#
loop_
_entity_poly.entity_id
_entity_poly.type
_entity_poly.pdbx_seq_one_letter_code
_entity_poly.pdbx_strand_id
1 'polypeptide(L)'
;MRKGVDKRLLRDIRNAISQKALDMKVSTTWFKYLSKSKHGYKFLVNRQKQITTLREILESVSKKQPNLSKGQISEAISKVVNNF
;
A
#
# COMPACT_ATOMS: atom_id res chain seq x y z
N MET A 1 19.82 -8.17 -0.41
CA MET A 1 18.49 -8.68 0.01
C MET A 1 17.88 -9.51 -1.13
N ARG A 2 17.33 -10.69 -0.83
CA ARG A 2 16.94 -11.73 -1.81
C ARG A 2 15.82 -11.24 -2.74
N LYS A 3 16.09 -11.15 -4.05
CA LYS A 3 15.16 -10.72 -5.12
C LYS A 3 13.79 -11.46 -5.15
N GLY A 4 13.68 -12.63 -4.51
CA GLY A 4 12.45 -13.44 -4.48
C GLY A 4 11.43 -13.04 -3.39
N VAL A 5 11.89 -12.50 -2.25
CA VAL A 5 11.00 -12.09 -1.13
C VAL A 5 10.16 -10.88 -1.53
N ASP A 6 10.78 -9.96 -2.27
CA ASP A 6 10.16 -8.72 -2.75
C ASP A 6 8.98 -9.00 -3.69
N LYS A 7 9.15 -9.92 -4.67
CA LYS A 7 8.09 -10.25 -5.63
C LYS A 7 6.82 -10.83 -4.97
N ARG A 8 6.99 -11.69 -3.95
CA ARG A 8 5.86 -12.29 -3.23
C ARG A 8 5.12 -11.23 -2.40
N LEU A 9 5.86 -10.41 -1.66
CA LEU A 9 5.30 -9.30 -0.88
C LEU A 9 4.50 -8.33 -1.76
N LEU A 10 5.09 -7.88 -2.87
CA LEU A 10 4.43 -6.95 -3.79
C LEU A 10 3.15 -7.54 -4.38
N ARG A 11 3.14 -8.84 -4.71
CA ARG A 11 1.95 -9.54 -5.18
C ARG A 11 0.86 -9.58 -4.11
N ASP A 12 1.22 -9.95 -2.88
CA ASP A 12 0.26 -10.03 -1.77
C ASP A 12 -0.35 -8.66 -1.45
N ILE A 13 0.47 -7.59 -1.51
CA ILE A 13 0.02 -6.20 -1.37
C ILE A 13 -0.94 -5.81 -2.50
N ARG A 14 -0.57 -6.05 -3.77
CA ARG A 14 -1.43 -5.73 -4.92
C ARG A 14 -2.77 -6.47 -4.87
N ASN A 15 -2.75 -7.73 -4.47
CA ASN A 15 -3.97 -8.53 -4.31
C ASN A 15 -4.85 -7.96 -3.19
N ALA A 16 -4.26 -7.61 -2.04
CA ALA A 16 -5.00 -7.02 -0.92
C ALA A 16 -5.61 -5.65 -1.28
N ILE A 17 -4.86 -4.80 -1.99
CA ILE A 17 -5.37 -3.51 -2.50
C ILE A 17 -6.50 -3.74 -3.50
N SER A 18 -6.33 -4.67 -4.45
CA SER A 18 -7.33 -4.95 -5.48
C SER A 18 -8.63 -5.47 -4.87
N GLN A 19 -8.53 -6.40 -3.91
CA GLN A 19 -9.70 -6.89 -3.20
C GLN A 19 -10.41 -5.77 -2.44
N LYS A 20 -9.65 -4.95 -1.69
CA LYS A 20 -10.24 -3.85 -0.93
C LYS A 20 -10.87 -2.78 -1.84
N ALA A 21 -10.28 -2.53 -3.01
CA ALA A 21 -10.83 -1.65 -4.02
C ALA A 21 -12.19 -2.14 -4.54
N LEU A 22 -12.30 -3.45 -4.82
CA LEU A 22 -13.55 -4.10 -5.22
C LEU A 22 -14.61 -3.98 -4.12
N ASP A 23 -14.26 -4.31 -2.87
CA ASP A 23 -15.17 -4.24 -1.72
C ASP A 23 -15.72 -2.83 -1.51
N MET A 24 -14.87 -1.82 -1.70
CA MET A 24 -15.22 -0.40 -1.55
C MET A 24 -15.84 0.23 -2.81
N LYS A 25 -15.92 -0.51 -3.93
CA LYS A 25 -16.34 0.00 -5.24
C LYS A 25 -15.55 1.25 -5.69
N VAL A 26 -14.23 1.26 -5.46
CA VAL A 26 -13.32 2.34 -5.85
C VAL A 26 -12.20 1.80 -6.76
N SER A 27 -11.51 2.70 -7.49
CA SER A 27 -10.31 2.33 -8.24
C SER A 27 -9.10 2.13 -7.32
N THR A 28 -8.13 1.32 -7.73
CA THR A 28 -6.85 1.16 -7.01
C THR A 28 -6.07 2.48 -6.90
N THR A 29 -6.28 3.44 -7.82
CA THR A 29 -5.69 4.78 -7.75
C THR A 29 -6.23 5.61 -6.60
N TRP A 30 -7.40 5.27 -6.06
CA TRP A 30 -7.98 5.94 -4.89
C TRP A 30 -7.10 5.80 -3.64
N PHE A 31 -6.30 4.74 -3.55
CA PHE A 31 -5.38 4.49 -2.44
C PHE A 31 -4.13 5.39 -2.49
N LYS A 32 -3.89 6.10 -3.60
CA LYS A 32 -2.84 7.10 -3.70
C LYS A 32 -3.15 8.25 -2.75
N TYR A 33 -2.23 8.51 -1.82
CA TYR A 33 -2.37 9.60 -0.84
C TYR A 33 -1.24 10.62 -0.94
N LEU A 34 -0.18 10.31 -1.69
CA LEU A 34 0.97 11.18 -1.94
C LEU A 34 1.15 11.36 -3.44
N SER A 35 1.46 12.57 -3.88
CA SER A 35 1.96 12.84 -5.23
C SER A 35 3.28 13.60 -5.16
N LYS A 36 4.22 13.21 -6.01
CA LYS A 36 5.48 13.94 -6.20
C LYS A 36 5.27 15.06 -7.22
N SER A 37 5.73 16.26 -6.89
CA SER A 37 5.73 17.45 -7.75
C SER A 37 7.15 18.02 -7.87
N LYS A 38 7.34 19.04 -8.73
CA LYS A 38 8.62 19.77 -8.82
C LYS A 38 9.05 20.41 -7.50
N HIS A 39 8.10 20.69 -6.60
CA HIS A 39 8.33 21.34 -5.30
C HIS A 39 8.33 20.37 -4.11
N GLY A 40 8.42 19.06 -4.38
CA GLY A 40 8.39 18.02 -3.34
C GLY A 40 7.08 17.25 -3.28
N TYR A 41 6.79 16.65 -2.13
CA TYR A 41 5.64 15.77 -1.93
C TYR A 41 4.41 16.53 -1.45
N LYS A 42 3.26 16.26 -2.07
CA LYS A 42 1.97 16.81 -1.67
C LYS A 42 1.03 15.67 -1.28
N PHE A 43 0.39 15.79 -0.12
CA PHE A 43 -0.68 14.88 0.29
C PHE A 43 -1.97 15.18 -0.49
N LEU A 44 -2.68 14.13 -0.88
CA LEU A 44 -3.96 14.22 -1.59
C LEU A 44 -5.14 14.38 -0.62
N VAL A 45 -6.27 14.87 -1.15
CA VAL A 45 -7.52 15.04 -0.39
C VAL A 45 -8.05 13.66 0.02
N ASN A 46 -8.64 13.53 1.22
CA ASN A 46 -9.10 12.27 1.85
C ASN A 46 -8.03 11.36 2.48
N ARG A 47 -6.84 11.90 2.78
CA ARG A 47 -5.72 11.19 3.45
C ARG A 47 -6.16 10.31 4.62
N GLN A 48 -7.06 10.79 5.49
CA GLN A 48 -7.44 10.06 6.69
C GLN A 48 -8.13 8.72 6.36
N LYS A 49 -9.10 8.73 5.43
CA LYS A 49 -9.80 7.50 5.00
C LYS A 49 -8.83 6.55 4.32
N GLN A 50 -7.99 7.06 3.42
CA GLN A 50 -6.98 6.28 2.72
C GLN A 50 -6.00 5.61 3.71
N ILE A 51 -5.49 6.36 4.69
CA ILE A 51 -4.56 5.83 5.71
C ILE A 51 -5.24 4.75 6.56
N THR A 52 -6.48 4.96 7.00
CA THR A 52 -7.21 3.94 7.76
C THR A 52 -7.35 2.65 6.96
N THR A 53 -7.76 2.74 5.68
CA THR A 53 -7.88 1.57 4.81
C THR A 53 -6.53 0.90 4.54
N LEU A 54 -5.45 1.67 4.36
CA LEU A 54 -4.10 1.12 4.17
C LEU A 54 -3.58 0.43 5.43
N ARG A 55 -3.97 0.86 6.63
CA ARG A 55 -3.68 0.16 7.88
C ARG A 55 -4.38 -1.20 7.94
N GLU A 56 -5.63 -1.30 7.51
CA GLU A 56 -6.33 -2.60 7.42
C GLU A 56 -5.63 -3.55 6.45
N ILE A 57 -5.18 -3.03 5.30
CA ILE A 57 -4.39 -3.81 4.33
C ILE A 57 -3.06 -4.26 4.94
N LEU A 58 -2.36 -3.37 5.66
CA LEU A 58 -1.11 -3.67 6.37
C LEU A 58 -1.31 -4.83 7.35
N GLU A 59 -2.35 -4.80 8.19
CA GLU A 59 -2.64 -5.87 9.15
C GLU A 59 -2.95 -7.21 8.45
N SER A 60 -3.66 -7.17 7.31
CA SER A 60 -3.96 -8.38 6.53
C SER A 60 -2.69 -8.98 5.91
N VAL A 61 -1.82 -8.14 5.35
CA VAL A 61 -0.55 -8.58 4.74
C VAL A 61 0.43 -9.06 5.80
N SER A 62 0.51 -8.42 6.97
CA SER A 62 1.42 -8.84 8.04
C SER A 62 1.11 -10.24 8.56
N LYS A 63 -0.15 -10.65 8.58
CA LYS A 63 -0.54 -12.03 8.93
C LYS A 63 -0.02 -13.06 7.92
N LYS A 64 0.13 -12.68 6.64
CA LYS A 64 0.65 -13.56 5.57
C LYS A 64 2.18 -13.54 5.47
N GLN A 65 2.82 -12.51 6.04
CA GLN A 65 4.25 -12.25 5.97
C GLN A 65 4.84 -12.10 7.39
N PRO A 66 4.79 -13.15 8.23
CA PRO A 66 5.21 -13.06 9.64
C PRO A 66 6.70 -12.74 9.82
N ASN A 67 7.51 -12.95 8.78
CA ASN A 67 8.96 -12.71 8.79
C ASN A 67 9.35 -11.26 8.45
N LEU A 68 8.36 -10.39 8.17
CA LEU A 68 8.60 -9.00 7.83
C LEU A 68 8.02 -8.08 8.90
N SER A 69 8.72 -6.99 9.21
CA SER A 69 8.21 -6.00 10.13
C SER A 69 7.08 -5.19 9.48
N LYS A 70 6.15 -4.69 10.31
CA LYS A 70 5.09 -3.78 9.84
C LYS A 70 5.67 -2.53 9.15
N GLY A 71 6.84 -2.07 9.55
CA GLY A 71 7.57 -0.97 8.90
C GLY A 71 7.94 -1.29 7.45
N GLN A 72 8.52 -2.47 7.21
CA GLN A 72 8.89 -2.93 5.86
C GLN A 72 7.67 -3.10 4.95
N ILE A 73 6.59 -3.66 5.48
CA ILE A 73 5.34 -3.84 4.72
C ILE A 73 4.70 -2.48 4.43
N SER A 74 4.68 -1.56 5.40
CA SER A 74 4.16 -0.19 5.23
C SER A 74 4.92 0.59 4.15
N GLU A 75 6.25 0.45 4.12
CA GLU A 75 7.09 1.05 3.08
C GLU A 75 6.77 0.46 1.69
N ALA A 76 6.62 -0.87 1.60
CA ALA A 76 6.25 -1.53 0.36
C ALA A 76 4.85 -1.12 -0.13
N ILE A 77 3.87 -1.02 0.77
CA ILE A 77 2.52 -0.50 0.45
C ILE A 77 2.63 0.92 -0.09
N SER A 78 3.41 1.78 0.58
CA SER A 78 3.60 3.18 0.18
C SER A 78 4.18 3.31 -1.23
N LYS A 79 5.14 2.45 -1.59
CA LYS A 79 5.70 2.37 -2.96
C LYS A 79 4.65 1.94 -3.98
N VAL A 80 3.86 0.92 -3.65
CA VAL A 80 2.82 0.39 -4.55
C VAL A 80 1.72 1.41 -4.83
N VAL A 81 1.20 2.11 -3.82
CA VAL A 81 0.03 2.99 -4.00
C VAL A 81 0.38 4.37 -4.55
N ASN A 82 1.60 4.85 -4.30
CA ASN A 82 2.02 6.16 -4.78
C ASN A 82 2.87 6.10 -6.06
N ASN A 83 3.12 4.90 -6.60
CA ASN A 83 3.98 4.63 -7.76
C ASN A 83 5.38 5.23 -7.61
N PHE A 84 6.06 4.91 -6.50
CA PHE A 84 7.46 5.28 -6.26
C PHE A 84 8.43 4.13 -6.58
#